data_AF-A0A2N5P2Q0-F1
#
_entry.id   AF-A0A2N5P2Q0-F1
#
_cell.length_a   1.000
_cell.length_b   1.000
_cell.length_c   1.000
_cell.angle_alpha   90.00
_cell.angle_beta   90.00
_cell.angle_gamma   90.00
#
_symmetry.space_group_name_H-M   'P 1'
#
loop_
_entity.id
_entity.type
_entity.pdbx_description
1 polymer ?
#
loop_
_entity_poly.entity_id
_entity_poly.type
_entity_poly.pdbx_seq_one_letter_code
_entity_poly.pdbx_strand_id
1 'polypeptide(L)'
;MDLEDGRTTVFLNTRGKNESEVPGELVTFLQYMKEDLEGSEKEFHDPYVEQLQKFIRNVKGSREMEERFMIFEEMLKEERAAGFAKGRAEGVAEGRISESKDTLLLFLQNLGTVPKVLSDQIEEQGDLDVLKEWLRMAFQSKSVEEFAKKIK
;
A
#
# COMPACT_ATOMS: atom_id res chain seq x y z
N MET A 1 7.49 -8.15 28.10
CA MET A 1 6.05 -7.95 27.83
C MET A 1 5.49 -9.33 27.65
N ASP A 2 4.66 -9.78 28.59
CA ASP A 2 3.90 -11.02 28.40
C ASP A 2 2.80 -10.75 27.39
N LEU A 3 2.89 -11.41 26.24
CA LEU A 3 1.77 -11.56 25.34
C LEU A 3 0.95 -12.73 25.91
N GLU A 4 -0.31 -12.50 26.24
CA GLU A 4 -1.23 -13.49 26.88
C GLU A 4 -1.51 -14.74 26.02
N ASP A 5 -0.72 -15.00 24.97
CA ASP A 5 -0.85 -16.13 24.03
C ASP A 5 0.13 -17.29 24.32
N GLY A 6 0.85 -17.24 25.44
CA GLY A 6 1.81 -18.29 25.84
C GLY A 6 3.12 -18.28 25.04
N ARG A 7 3.37 -17.26 24.21
CA ARG A 7 4.63 -17.12 23.49
C ARG A 7 5.66 -16.35 24.30
N THR A 8 6.86 -16.91 24.40
CA THR A 8 8.04 -16.19 24.89
C THR A 8 8.72 -15.49 23.72
N THR A 9 8.78 -14.16 23.76
CA THR A 9 9.52 -13.35 22.80
C THR A 9 10.78 -12.81 23.45
N VAL A 10 11.94 -13.11 22.87
CA VAL A 10 13.25 -12.60 23.32
C VAL A 10 13.70 -11.50 22.39
N PHE A 11 14.04 -10.34 22.94
CA PHE A 11 14.63 -9.22 22.19
C PHE A 11 16.14 -9.24 22.37
N LEU A 12 16.87 -9.36 21.26
CA LEU A 12 18.33 -9.31 21.23
C LEU A 12 18.80 -8.04 20.54
N ASN A 13 19.82 -7.39 21.09
CA ASN A 13 20.35 -6.12 20.57
C ASN A 13 21.84 -6.28 20.20
N THR A 14 22.14 -6.15 18.91
CA THR A 14 23.51 -6.24 18.38
C THR A 14 24.40 -5.05 18.74
N ARG A 15 23.85 -4.01 19.37
CA ARG A 15 24.57 -2.83 19.89
C ARG A 15 24.51 -2.71 21.41
N GLY A 16 24.19 -3.80 22.12
CA GLY A 16 24.26 -3.87 23.58
C GLY A 16 25.67 -3.56 24.10
N LYS A 17 25.78 -3.13 25.36
CA LYS A 17 27.06 -2.83 26.03
C LYS A 17 27.34 -3.72 27.25
N ASN A 18 26.48 -4.71 27.48
CA ASN A 18 26.48 -5.59 28.63
C ASN A 18 27.07 -6.97 28.28
N GLU A 19 28.19 -7.00 27.55
CA GLU A 19 28.85 -8.24 27.11
C GLU A 19 29.24 -9.17 28.27
N SER A 20 29.46 -8.62 29.48
CA SER A 20 29.78 -9.38 30.68
C SER A 20 28.56 -10.02 31.36
N GLU A 21 27.34 -9.64 30.98
CA GLU A 21 26.09 -10.12 31.58
C GLU A 21 25.45 -11.26 30.76
N VAL A 22 25.99 -11.58 29.59
CA VAL A 22 25.45 -12.59 28.67
C VAL A 22 26.52 -13.63 28.31
N PRO A 23 26.12 -14.85 27.89
CA PRO A 23 27.07 -15.86 27.44
C PRO A 23 27.95 -15.36 26.29
N GLY A 24 29.23 -15.72 26.29
CA GLY A 24 30.19 -15.30 25.28
C GLY A 24 29.78 -15.74 23.87
N GLU A 25 29.17 -16.91 23.74
CA GLU A 25 28.64 -17.44 22.47
C GLU A 25 27.55 -16.51 21.90
N LEU A 26 26.70 -15.95 22.77
CA LEU A 26 25.67 -14.99 22.36
C LEU A 26 26.29 -13.66 21.92
N VAL A 27 27.36 -13.20 22.60
CA VAL A 27 28.10 -12.01 22.18
C VAL A 27 28.69 -12.21 20.79
N THR A 28 29.36 -13.34 20.56
CA THR A 28 29.95 -13.68 19.26
C THR A 28 28.90 -13.76 18.15
N PHE A 29 27.75 -14.40 18.42
CA PHE A 29 26.63 -14.43 17.48
C PHE A 29 26.09 -13.03 17.17
N LEU A 30 25.90 -12.17 18.16
CA LEU A 30 25.41 -10.81 17.95
C LEU A 30 26.41 -9.94 17.21
N GLN A 31 27.71 -10.16 17.43
CA GLN A 31 28.77 -9.52 16.66
C GLN A 31 28.72 -9.96 15.20
N TYR A 32 28.59 -11.26 14.94
CA TYR A 32 28.39 -11.78 13.59
C TYR A 32 27.18 -11.14 12.88
N MET A 33 26.03 -11.08 13.54
CA MET A 33 24.80 -10.47 13.00
C MET A 33 24.90 -8.96 12.73
N LYS A 34 25.89 -8.28 13.31
CA LYS A 34 26.14 -6.85 13.11
C LYS A 34 27.01 -6.58 11.89
N GLU A 35 27.85 -7.53 11.49
CA GLU A 35 28.79 -7.34 10.38
C GLU A 35 28.08 -7.20 9.03
N ASP A 36 28.76 -6.56 8.09
CA ASP A 36 28.36 -6.52 6.70
C ASP A 36 28.77 -7.81 5.96
N LEU A 37 28.58 -7.83 4.64
CA LEU A 37 28.86 -9.01 3.83
C LEU A 37 30.31 -9.50 3.98
N GLU A 38 31.27 -8.58 3.92
CA GLU A 38 32.71 -8.91 4.05
C GLU A 38 33.06 -9.31 5.48
N GLY A 39 32.55 -8.58 6.47
CA GLY A 39 32.78 -8.87 7.87
C GLY A 39 32.20 -10.20 8.34
N SER A 40 31.07 -10.62 7.76
CA SER A 40 30.43 -11.89 8.05
C SER A 40 31.23 -13.11 7.59
N GLU A 41 32.25 -12.95 6.74
CA GLU A 41 33.09 -14.06 6.26
C GLU A 41 34.36 -14.27 7.11
N LYS A 42 34.59 -13.41 8.12
CA LYS A 42 35.71 -13.54 9.07
C LYS A 42 35.55 -14.78 9.95
N GLU A 43 36.65 -15.20 10.57
CA GLU A 43 36.63 -16.29 11.55
C GLU A 43 36.17 -15.77 12.92
N PHE A 44 35.12 -16.39 13.48
CA PHE A 44 34.56 -16.03 14.79
C PHE A 44 34.91 -17.04 15.89
N HIS A 45 35.54 -18.16 15.52
CA HIS A 45 35.90 -19.28 16.41
C HIS A 45 34.75 -19.79 17.29
N ASP A 46 33.51 -19.65 16.79
CA ASP A 46 32.30 -20.14 17.43
C ASP A 46 31.66 -21.21 16.54
N PRO A 47 31.48 -22.46 17.02
CA PRO A 47 30.96 -23.56 16.20
C PRO A 47 29.58 -23.29 15.59
N TYR A 48 28.74 -22.53 16.29
CA TYR A 48 27.41 -22.19 15.80
C TYR A 48 27.48 -21.15 14.68
N VAL A 49 28.30 -20.10 14.85
CA VAL A 49 28.54 -19.10 13.80
C VAL A 49 29.16 -19.74 12.55
N GLU A 50 30.11 -20.65 12.71
CA GLU A 50 30.70 -21.38 11.57
C GLU A 50 29.67 -22.23 10.81
N GLN A 51 28.77 -22.90 11.54
CA GLN A 51 27.68 -23.67 10.94
C GLN A 51 26.74 -22.74 10.17
N LEU A 52 26.44 -21.57 10.73
CA LEU A 52 25.59 -20.56 10.09
C LEU A 52 26.23 -19.99 8.82
N GLN A 53 27.53 -19.66 8.85
CA GLN A 53 28.28 -19.23 7.68
C GLN A 53 28.24 -20.27 6.54
N LYS A 54 28.48 -21.55 6.86
CA LYS A 54 28.39 -22.66 5.88
C LYS A 54 26.98 -22.77 5.30
N PHE A 55 25.96 -22.67 6.14
CA PHE A 55 24.57 -22.71 5.69
C PHE A 55 24.25 -21.56 4.74
N ILE A 56 24.64 -20.33 5.09
CA ILE A 56 24.43 -19.15 4.24
C ILE A 56 25.17 -19.27 2.91
N ARG A 57 26.41 -19.79 2.90
CA ARG A 57 27.14 -20.04 1.64
C ARG A 57 26.42 -21.04 0.75
N ASN A 58 25.88 -22.12 1.32
CA ASN A 58 25.11 -23.11 0.56
C ASN A 58 23.83 -22.52 -0.01
N VAL A 59 23.13 -21.67 0.77
CA VAL A 59 21.94 -20.95 0.31
C VAL A 59 22.30 -19.99 -0.83
N LYS A 60 23.36 -19.18 -0.67
CA LYS A 60 23.82 -18.22 -1.69
C LYS A 60 24.32 -18.91 -2.97
N GLY A 61 24.88 -20.11 -2.87
CA GLY A 61 25.32 -20.92 -4.02
C GLY A 61 24.22 -21.78 -4.64
N SER A 62 23.01 -21.80 -4.06
CA SER A 62 21.90 -22.62 -4.56
C SER A 62 21.19 -21.91 -5.70
N ARG A 63 21.45 -22.37 -6.92
CA ARG A 63 20.79 -21.88 -8.13
C ARG A 63 19.26 -22.06 -8.10
N GLU A 64 18.76 -23.13 -7.49
CA GLU A 64 17.32 -23.31 -7.29
C GLU A 64 16.74 -22.19 -6.41
N MET A 65 17.48 -21.78 -5.37
CA MET A 65 17.04 -20.70 -4.49
C MET A 65 17.13 -19.35 -5.18
N GLU A 66 18.14 -19.13 -6.02
CA GLU A 66 18.25 -17.95 -6.88
C GLU A 66 17.06 -17.84 -7.85
N GLU A 67 16.70 -18.92 -8.54
CA GLU A 67 15.55 -18.96 -9.46
C GLU A 67 14.23 -18.66 -8.73
N ARG A 68 14.03 -19.24 -7.54
CA ARG A 68 12.86 -18.94 -6.70
C ARG A 68 12.82 -17.46 -6.28
N PHE A 69 13.96 -16.87 -5.94
CA PHE A 69 14.03 -15.46 -5.54
C PHE A 69 13.71 -14.53 -6.71
N MET A 70 14.23 -14.82 -7.91
CA MET A 70 13.93 -14.05 -9.12
C MET A 70 12.43 -14.05 -9.44
N ILE A 71 11.78 -15.21 -9.39
CA ILE A 71 10.33 -15.33 -9.62
C ILE A 71 9.56 -14.52 -8.57
N PHE A 72 9.98 -14.59 -7.31
CA PHE A 72 9.33 -13.83 -6.24
C PHE A 72 9.47 -12.32 -6.44
N GLU A 73 10.65 -11.83 -6.83
CA GLU A 73 10.84 -10.42 -7.16
C GLU A 73 9.99 -9.97 -8.35
N GLU A 74 9.84 -10.83 -9.37
CA GLU A 74 8.97 -10.56 -10.52
C GLU A 74 7.51 -10.46 -10.10
N MET A 75 7.01 -11.43 -9.31
CA MET A 75 5.66 -11.40 -8.75
C MET A 75 5.41 -10.13 -7.92
N LEU A 76 6.36 -9.72 -7.08
CA LEU A 76 6.24 -8.47 -6.29
C LEU A 76 6.18 -7.22 -7.18
N LYS A 77 6.96 -7.19 -8.27
CA LYS A 77 6.92 -6.09 -9.24
C LYS A 77 5.58 -6.05 -9.96
N GLU A 78 5.06 -7.20 -10.38
CA GLU A 78 3.74 -7.34 -11.01
C GLU A 78 2.62 -6.91 -10.08
N GLU A 79 2.62 -7.36 -8.82
CA GLU A 79 1.63 -6.97 -7.82
C GLU A 79 1.63 -5.46 -7.60
N ARG A 80 2.81 -4.85 -7.48
CA ARG A 80 2.95 -3.40 -7.35
C ARG A 80 2.44 -2.66 -8.59
N ALA A 81 2.75 -3.14 -9.79
CA ALA A 81 2.28 -2.56 -11.03
C ALA A 81 0.75 -2.67 -11.17
N ALA A 82 0.17 -3.82 -10.82
CA ALA A 82 -1.27 -4.04 -10.79
C ALA A 82 -1.95 -3.10 -9.78
N GLY A 83 -1.35 -2.91 -8.60
CA GLY A 83 -1.82 -1.96 -7.59
C GLY A 83 -1.84 -0.52 -8.12
N PHE A 84 -0.77 -0.08 -8.79
CA PHE A 84 -0.75 1.25 -9.43
C PHE A 84 -1.77 1.39 -10.55
N ALA A 85 -1.94 0.35 -11.38
CA ALA A 85 -2.92 0.36 -12.46
C ALA A 85 -4.35 0.47 -11.92
N LYS A 86 -4.68 -0.31 -10.89
CA LYS A 86 -5.98 -0.26 -10.20
C LYS A 86 -6.22 1.12 -9.58
N GLY A 87 -5.27 1.64 -8.81
CA GLY A 87 -5.41 2.96 -8.18
C GLY A 87 -5.57 4.09 -9.20
N ARG A 88 -4.86 4.01 -10.34
CA ARG A 88 -5.06 4.96 -11.45
C ARG A 88 -6.46 4.84 -12.05
N ALA A 89 -6.96 3.63 -12.28
CA ALA A 89 -8.29 3.41 -12.84
C ALA A 89 -9.40 3.94 -11.91
N GLU A 90 -9.29 3.65 -10.62
CA GLU A 90 -10.20 4.17 -9.58
C GLU A 90 -10.16 5.69 -9.51
N GLY A 91 -8.96 6.29 -9.45
CA GLY A 91 -8.82 7.75 -9.44
C GLY A 91 -9.36 8.44 -10.69
N VAL A 92 -9.22 7.83 -11.87
CA VAL A 92 -9.84 8.35 -13.10
C VAL A 92 -11.36 8.24 -13.05
N ALA A 93 -11.90 7.16 -12.51
CA ALA A 93 -13.35 6.99 -12.36
C ALA A 93 -13.94 8.02 -11.39
N GLU A 94 -13.32 8.18 -10.22
CA GLU A 94 -13.71 9.20 -9.23
C GLU A 94 -13.59 10.62 -9.80
N GLY A 95 -12.50 10.92 -10.51
CA GLY A 95 -12.29 12.20 -11.16
C GLY A 95 -13.38 12.53 -12.18
N ARG A 96 -13.80 11.56 -12.99
CA ARG A 96 -14.91 11.74 -13.96
C ARG A 96 -16.25 11.99 -13.29
N ILE A 97 -16.51 11.34 -12.16
CA ILE A 97 -17.73 11.56 -11.37
C ILE A 97 -17.73 12.99 -10.80
N SER A 98 -16.62 13.39 -10.17
CA SER A 98 -16.47 14.75 -9.61
C SER A 98 -16.61 15.82 -10.69
N GLU A 99 -15.92 15.67 -11.83
CA GLU A 99 -16.01 16.61 -12.95
C GLU A 99 -17.44 16.71 -13.51
N SER A 100 -18.16 15.59 -13.59
CA SER A 100 -19.55 15.58 -14.08
C SER A 100 -20.48 16.31 -13.13
N LYS A 101 -20.29 16.18 -11.81
CA LYS A 101 -21.03 16.93 -10.78
C LYS A 101 -20.76 18.42 -10.87
N ASP A 102 -19.49 18.81 -10.90
CA ASP A 102 -19.06 20.20 -11.01
C ASP A 102 -19.62 20.86 -12.27
N THR A 103 -19.56 20.15 -13.40
CA THR A 103 -20.10 20.62 -14.68
C THR A 103 -21.62 20.81 -14.61
N LEU A 104 -22.33 19.85 -14.01
CA LEU A 104 -23.78 19.92 -13.86
C LEU A 104 -24.19 21.10 -12.97
N LEU A 105 -23.53 21.26 -11.81
CA LEU A 105 -23.81 22.36 -10.89
C LEU A 105 -23.51 23.71 -11.53
N LEU A 106 -22.37 23.85 -12.21
CA LEU A 106 -22.00 25.07 -12.92
C LEU A 106 -23.05 25.43 -13.99
N PHE A 107 -23.53 24.44 -14.74
CA PHE A 107 -24.56 24.66 -15.74
C PHE A 107 -25.89 25.11 -15.11
N LEU A 108 -26.32 24.48 -14.01
CA LEU A 108 -27.55 24.84 -13.31
C LEU A 108 -27.47 26.24 -12.69
N GLN A 109 -26.31 26.65 -12.19
CA GLN A 109 -26.06 28.01 -11.69
C GLN A 109 -26.27 29.07 -12.77
N ASN A 110 -25.97 28.76 -14.04
CA ASN A 110 -26.24 29.66 -15.16
C ASN A 110 -27.74 29.78 -15.49
N LEU A 111 -28.55 28.77 -15.13
CA LEU A 111 -30.01 28.78 -15.32
C LEU A 111 -30.77 29.43 -14.15
N GLY A 112 -30.16 29.54 -12.96
CA GLY A 112 -30.78 30.14 -11.79
C GLY A 112 -30.12 29.74 -10.47
N THR A 113 -30.75 30.09 -9.35
CA THR A 113 -30.27 29.70 -8.02
C THR A 113 -30.53 28.21 -7.79
N VAL A 114 -29.48 27.44 -7.53
CA VAL A 114 -29.57 26.01 -7.24
C VAL A 114 -29.98 25.80 -5.78
N PRO A 115 -31.14 25.17 -5.49
CA PRO A 115 -31.53 24.87 -4.12
C PRO A 115 -30.55 23.90 -3.47
N LYS A 116 -30.27 24.08 -2.18
CA LYS A 116 -29.30 23.23 -1.45
C LYS A 116 -29.64 21.74 -1.53
N VAL A 117 -30.92 21.38 -1.41
CA VAL A 117 -31.39 19.99 -1.53
C VAL A 117 -31.00 19.36 -2.87
N LEU A 118 -31.06 20.14 -3.96
CA LEU A 118 -30.67 19.66 -5.28
C LEU A 118 -29.15 19.52 -5.41
N SER A 119 -28.40 20.45 -4.82
CA SER A 119 -26.93 20.36 -4.76
C SER A 119 -26.49 19.11 -4.01
N ASP A 120 -27.05 18.86 -2.82
CA ASP A 120 -26.73 17.70 -2.00
C ASP A 120 -27.06 16.38 -2.75
N GLN A 121 -28.18 16.34 -3.47
CA GLN A 121 -28.56 15.19 -4.32
C GLN A 121 -27.55 14.94 -5.47
N ILE A 122 -26.95 15.99 -6.05
CA ILE A 122 -25.91 15.88 -7.07
C ILE A 122 -24.60 15.40 -6.46
N GLU A 123 -24.23 15.93 -5.30
CA GLU A 123 -23.02 15.54 -4.57
C GLU A 123 -23.06 14.08 -4.10
N GLU A 124 -24.22 13.57 -3.72
CA GLU A 124 -24.37 12.17 -3.29
C GLU A 124 -24.40 11.17 -4.46
N GLN A 125 -24.57 11.64 -5.70
CA GLN A 125 -24.67 10.73 -6.85
C GLN A 125 -23.31 10.09 -7.19
N GLY A 126 -23.20 8.78 -7.04
CA GLY A 126 -21.98 8.02 -7.36
C GLY A 126 -21.96 7.40 -8.76
N ASP A 127 -23.11 7.38 -9.45
CA ASP A 127 -23.23 6.74 -10.76
C ASP A 127 -22.99 7.74 -11.90
N LEU A 128 -21.93 7.50 -12.66
CA LEU A 128 -21.53 8.34 -13.78
C LEU A 128 -22.58 8.36 -14.92
N ASP A 129 -23.28 7.27 -15.17
CA ASP A 129 -24.28 7.22 -16.23
C ASP A 129 -25.56 7.97 -15.84
N VAL A 130 -25.93 7.94 -14.56
CA VAL A 130 -26.99 8.81 -14.03
C VAL A 130 -26.59 10.28 -14.15
N LEU A 131 -25.35 10.66 -13.81
CA LEU A 131 -24.87 12.03 -13.96
C LEU A 131 -24.86 12.51 -15.42
N LYS A 132 -24.51 11.64 -16.38
CA LYS A 132 -24.61 11.97 -17.81
C LYS A 132 -26.03 12.24 -18.26
N GLU A 133 -26.98 11.43 -17.79
CA GLU A 133 -28.39 11.65 -18.12
C GLU A 133 -28.92 12.93 -17.47
N TRP A 134 -28.50 13.23 -16.23
CA TRP A 134 -28.82 14.50 -15.58
C TRP A 134 -28.22 15.70 -16.34
N LEU A 135 -26.97 15.60 -16.81
CA LEU A 135 -26.37 16.62 -17.68
C LEU A 135 -27.21 16.82 -18.95
N ARG A 136 -27.64 15.75 -19.61
CA ARG A 136 -28.50 15.81 -20.79
C ARG A 136 -29.83 16.51 -20.50
N MET A 137 -30.48 16.17 -19.39
CA MET A 137 -31.72 16.82 -18.94
C MET A 137 -31.50 18.29 -18.61
N ALA A 138 -30.38 18.63 -17.98
CA ALA A 138 -30.02 20.01 -17.66
C ALA A 138 -29.90 20.83 -18.95
N PHE A 139 -29.16 20.34 -19.95
CA PHE A 139 -29.03 21.02 -21.27
C PHE A 139 -30.37 21.26 -21.98
N GLN A 140 -31.38 20.44 -21.73
CA GLN A 140 -32.72 20.59 -22.32
C GLN A 140 -33.67 21.45 -21.47
N SER A 141 -33.25 21.86 -20.28
CA SER A 141 -34.09 22.60 -19.34
C SER A 141 -33.83 24.10 -19.46
N LYS A 142 -34.89 24.91 -19.31
CA LYS A 142 -34.80 26.37 -19.40
C LYS A 142 -34.66 27.06 -18.03
N SER A 143 -34.92 26.32 -16.96
CA SER A 143 -34.73 26.79 -15.57
C SER A 143 -34.36 25.63 -14.64
N VAL A 144 -33.88 25.97 -13.45
CA VAL A 144 -33.53 24.99 -12.41
C VAL A 144 -34.77 24.21 -11.93
N GLU A 145 -35.93 24.86 -11.86
CA GLU A 145 -37.19 24.22 -11.44
C GLU A 145 -37.69 23.20 -12.47
N GLU A 146 -37.49 23.48 -13.76
CA GLU A 146 -37.83 22.53 -14.82
C GLU A 146 -36.94 21.28 -14.72
N PHE A 147 -35.63 21.47 -14.53
CA PHE A 147 -34.69 20.38 -14.33
C PHE A 147 -35.04 19.54 -13.09
N ALA A 148 -35.29 20.19 -11.95
CA ALA A 148 -35.63 19.52 -10.69
C ALA A 148 -36.90 18.66 -10.77
N LYS A 149 -37.83 18.97 -11.69
CA LYS A 149 -39.01 18.15 -11.96
C LYS A 149 -38.71 16.92 -12.82
N LYS A 150 -37.67 16.94 -13.65
CA LYS A 150 -37.29 15.84 -14.57
C LYS A 150 -36.47 14.75 -13.89
N ILE A 151 -35.68 15.11 -12.88
CA ILE A 151 -34.83 14.16 -12.14
C ILE A 151 -35.51 13.52 -10.92
N LYS A 152 -36.81 13.82 -10.72
CA LYS A 152 -37.64 13.29 -9.65
C LYS A 152 -38.17 11.90 -9.94
#